data_AF-A0A8J6L9B6-F1
#
_entry.id   AF-A0A8J6L9B6-F1
#
_cell.length_a   1.000
_cell.length_b   1.000
_cell.length_c   1.000
_cell.angle_alpha   90.00
_cell.angle_beta   90.00
_cell.angle_gamma   90.00
#
_symmetry.space_group_name_H-M   'P 1'
#
loop_
_entity.id
_entity.type
_entity.pdbx_description
1 polymer ?
#
loop_
_entity_poly.entity_id
_entity_poly.type
_entity_poly.pdbx_seq_one_letter_code
_entity_poly.pdbx_strand_id
1 'polypeptide(L)'
;MAKWQSFIKNNMLTIMTVVGVLSGTAVGCILRSLSDQKWTPRETMYLMFPGEIFLRMLKSLIIPLLMASIISAVGGLDLSLSKRIALRSILYYATTTVCAVILGIILVITIKPGVGAEAAEKGGTSKEEEALKRKVLTQDTLLDLIR
;
A
#
# COMPACT_ATOMS: atom_id res chain seq x y z
N MET A 1 28.40 -2.62 -27.52
CA MET A 1 27.84 -1.43 -26.85
C MET A 1 26.43 -1.05 -27.34
N ALA A 2 26.13 -1.06 -28.65
CA ALA A 2 24.81 -0.68 -29.20
C ALA A 2 23.60 -1.52 -28.69
N LYS A 3 23.78 -2.84 -28.49
CA LYS A 3 22.71 -3.71 -27.96
C LYS A 3 22.27 -3.33 -26.54
N TRP A 4 23.20 -2.85 -25.71
CA TRP A 4 22.93 -2.48 -24.33
C TRP A 4 22.11 -1.18 -24.24
N GLN A 5 22.42 -0.20 -25.09
CA GLN A 5 21.63 1.03 -25.19
C GLN A 5 20.21 0.78 -25.72
N SER A 6 20.04 -0.13 -26.68
CA SER A 6 18.70 -0.52 -27.17
C SER A 6 17.87 -1.20 -26.09
N PHE A 7 18.50 -2.06 -25.28
CA PHE A 7 17.84 -2.73 -24.16
C PHE A 7 17.38 -1.75 -23.08
N ILE A 8 18.22 -0.77 -22.72
CA ILE A 8 17.88 0.28 -21.75
C ILE A 8 16.72 1.15 -22.26
N LYS A 9 16.70 1.49 -23.56
CA LYS A 9 15.60 2.28 -24.14
C LYS A 9 14.27 1.52 -24.14
N ASN A 10 14.29 0.20 -24.40
CA ASN A 10 13.07 -0.61 -24.43
C ASN A 10 12.46 -0.85 -23.03
N ASN A 11 13.28 -0.87 -21.98
CA ASN A 11 12.85 -1.12 -20.60
C ASN A 11 13.03 0.12 -19.68
N MET A 12 13.02 1.31 -20.28
CA MET A 12 13.43 2.54 -19.61
C MET A 12 12.65 2.81 -18.33
N LEU A 13 11.32 2.63 -18.35
CA LEU A 13 10.47 2.87 -17.20
C LEU A 13 10.75 1.89 -16.05
N THR A 14 10.88 0.60 -16.34
CA THR A 14 11.15 -0.45 -15.34
C THR A 14 12.52 -0.26 -14.71
N ILE A 15 13.54 0.11 -15.50
CA ILE A 15 14.88 0.37 -14.97
C ILE A 15 14.85 1.62 -14.08
N MET A 16 14.13 2.67 -14.47
CA MET A 16 14.00 3.89 -13.66
C MET A 16 13.30 3.65 -12.32
N THR A 17 12.24 2.83 -12.27
CA THR A 17 11.55 2.55 -11.00
C THR A 17 12.42 1.71 -10.06
N VAL A 18 13.12 0.70 -10.59
CA VAL A 18 14.03 -0.13 -9.78
C VAL A 18 15.19 0.72 -9.25
N VAL A 19 15.83 1.52 -10.10
CA VAL A 19 16.91 2.43 -9.68
C VAL A 19 16.40 3.48 -8.68
N GLY A 20 15.18 4.00 -8.87
CA GLY A 20 14.54 4.95 -7.96
C GLY A 20 14.31 4.36 -6.57
N VAL A 21 13.80 3.14 -6.46
CA VAL A 21 13.63 2.45 -5.17
C VAL A 21 15.00 2.20 -4.51
N LEU A 22 15.97 1.65 -5.25
CA LEU A 22 17.29 1.34 -4.70
C LEU A 22 18.03 2.60 -4.22
N SER A 23 18.02 3.67 -5.04
CA SER A 23 18.64 4.94 -4.67
C SER A 23 17.90 5.63 -3.52
N GLY A 24 16.56 5.62 -3.50
CA GLY A 24 15.76 6.17 -2.41
C GLY A 24 16.02 5.47 -1.08
N THR A 25 16.04 4.12 -1.07
CA THR A 25 16.38 3.34 0.12
C THR A 25 17.83 3.59 0.55
N ALA A 26 18.79 3.61 -0.37
CA ALA A 26 20.20 3.87 -0.05
C ALA A 26 20.40 5.27 0.55
N VAL A 27 19.84 6.31 -0.08
CA VAL A 27 19.89 7.69 0.43
C VAL A 27 19.22 7.79 1.79
N GLY A 28 18.05 7.15 1.99
CA GLY A 28 17.38 7.11 3.29
C GLY A 28 18.22 6.44 4.38
N CYS A 29 18.87 5.32 4.08
CA CYS A 29 19.79 4.63 5.00
C CYS A 29 21.03 5.48 5.32
N ILE A 30 21.63 6.15 4.32
CA ILE A 30 22.80 7.01 4.51
C ILE A 30 22.43 8.24 5.36
N LEU A 31 21.32 8.92 5.05
CA LEU A 31 20.82 10.05 5.81
C LEU A 31 20.53 9.67 7.28
N ARG A 32 20.00 8.46 7.50
CA ARG A 32 19.79 7.90 8.84
C ARG A 32 21.12 7.58 9.55
N SER A 33 22.10 7.03 8.83
CA SER A 33 23.39 6.62 9.41
C SER A 33 24.31 7.79 9.76
N LEU A 34 24.17 8.93 9.10
CA LEU A 34 24.99 10.13 9.34
C LEU A 34 24.38 11.08 10.39
N SER A 35 23.15 10.82 10.83
CA SER A 35 22.44 11.68 11.76
C SER A 35 22.37 11.05 13.15
N ASP A 36 23.30 11.42 14.03
CA ASP A 36 23.29 11.01 15.45
C ASP A 36 22.20 11.74 16.28
N GLN A 37 21.68 12.86 15.77
CA GLN A 37 20.62 13.64 16.42
C GLN A 37 19.23 13.33 15.82
N LYS A 38 18.20 13.29 16.67
CA LYS A 38 16.81 13.14 16.22
C LYS A 38 16.42 14.29 15.30
N TRP A 39 15.95 13.95 14.10
CA TRP A 39 15.51 14.90 13.08
C TRP A 39 14.36 15.75 13.60
N THR A 40 14.42 17.06 13.37
CA THR A 40 13.34 17.97 13.76
C THR A 40 12.10 17.67 12.91
N PRO A 41 10.87 17.72 13.46
CA PRO A 41 9.65 17.43 12.69
C PRO A 41 9.49 18.23 11.39
N ARG A 42 10.07 19.44 11.31
CA ARG A 42 10.06 20.27 10.10
C ARG A 42 10.96 19.73 8.99
N GLU A 43 12.14 19.20 9.32
CA GLU A 43 13.11 18.69 8.35
C GLU A 43 12.58 17.42 7.66
N THR A 44 11.95 16.54 8.44
CA THR A 44 11.28 15.34 7.93
C THR A 44 10.13 15.70 6.99
N MET A 45 9.35 16.74 7.31
CA MET A 45 8.26 17.21 6.46
C MET A 45 8.76 17.66 5.07
N TYR A 46 9.86 18.41 5.02
CA TYR A 46 10.43 18.87 3.74
C TYR A 46 10.96 17.71 2.89
N LEU A 47 11.58 16.70 3.50
CA LEU A 47 12.03 15.51 2.78
C LEU A 47 10.88 14.64 2.26
N MET A 48 9.78 14.54 3.01
CA MET A 48 8.60 13.73 2.60
C MET A 48 7.72 14.43 1.57
N PHE A 49 7.78 15.77 1.50
CA PHE A 49 6.93 16.60 0.64
C PHE A 49 6.79 16.13 -0.82
N PRO A 50 7.86 15.85 -1.59
CA PRO A 50 7.72 15.39 -2.97
C PRO A 50 7.01 14.03 -3.07
N GLY A 51 7.24 13.12 -2.12
CA GLY A 51 6.55 11.83 -2.05
C GLY A 51 5.06 11.97 -1.72
N GLU A 52 4.73 12.88 -0.81
CA GLU A 52 3.33 13.19 -0.50
C GLU A 52 2.58 13.76 -1.70
N ILE A 53 3.16 14.71 -2.42
CA ILE A 53 2.53 15.29 -3.62
C ILE A 53 2.29 14.20 -4.66
N PHE A 54 3.28 13.33 -4.90
CA PHE A 54 3.15 12.20 -5.80
C PHE A 54 1.99 11.27 -5.43
N LEU A 55 1.92 10.86 -4.14
CA LEU A 55 0.84 10.00 -3.66
C LEU A 55 -0.54 10.68 -3.74
N ARG A 56 -0.62 11.99 -3.49
CA ARG A 56 -1.87 12.78 -3.62
C ARG A 56 -2.32 12.84 -5.08
N MET A 57 -1.41 13.06 -6.03
CA MET A 57 -1.72 13.04 -7.45
C MET A 57 -2.25 11.67 -7.91
N LEU A 58 -1.61 10.56 -7.50
CA LEU A 58 -2.09 9.22 -7.82
C LEU A 58 -3.48 8.93 -7.24
N LYS A 59 -3.72 9.31 -5.97
CA LYS A 59 -5.02 9.13 -5.31
C LYS A 59 -6.12 9.98 -5.95
N SER A 60 -5.80 11.16 -6.49
CA SER A 60 -6.80 11.96 -7.22
C SER A 60 -7.26 11.31 -8.51
N LEU A 61 -6.41 10.48 -9.13
CA LEU A 61 -6.73 9.79 -10.39
C LEU A 61 -7.51 8.49 -10.17
N ILE A 62 -7.39 7.85 -9.00
CA ILE A 62 -7.97 6.52 -8.76
C ILE A 62 -9.50 6.51 -8.85
N ILE A 63 -10.17 7.48 -8.22
CA ILE A 63 -11.64 7.55 -8.16
C ILE A 63 -12.25 7.68 -9.57
N PRO A 64 -11.85 8.67 -10.41
CA PRO A 64 -12.44 8.82 -11.74
C PRO A 64 -12.08 7.65 -12.68
N LEU A 65 -10.85 7.14 -12.63
CA LEU A 65 -10.43 6.03 -13.51
C LEU A 65 -11.17 4.73 -13.17
N LEU A 66 -11.37 4.43 -11.88
CA LEU A 66 -12.12 3.25 -11.46
C LEU A 66 -13.58 3.33 -11.92
N MET A 67 -14.23 4.49 -11.75
CA MET A 67 -15.62 4.66 -12.17
C MET A 67 -15.76 4.49 -13.69
N ALA A 68 -14.93 5.17 -14.48
CA ALA A 68 -14.95 5.06 -15.94
C ALA A 68 -14.68 3.62 -16.41
N SER A 69 -13.70 2.94 -15.80
CA SER A 69 -13.36 1.55 -16.14
C SER A 69 -14.49 0.59 -15.82
N ILE A 70 -15.17 0.73 -14.67
CA ILE A 70 -16.27 -0.17 -14.28
C ILE A 70 -17.49 0.07 -15.17
N ILE A 71 -17.86 1.34 -15.43
CA ILE A 71 -18.99 1.68 -16.29
C ILE A 71 -18.78 1.13 -17.70
N SER A 72 -17.59 1.32 -18.28
CA SER A 72 -17.26 0.79 -19.61
C SER A 72 -17.25 -0.75 -19.62
N ALA A 73 -16.76 -1.39 -18.57
CA ALA A 73 -16.73 -2.85 -18.48
C ALA A 73 -18.15 -3.46 -18.39
N VAL A 74 -19.04 -2.85 -17.60
CA VAL A 74 -20.41 -3.33 -17.43
C VAL A 74 -21.27 -3.04 -18.66
N GLY A 75 -21.07 -1.89 -19.33
CA GLY A 75 -21.86 -1.50 -20.50
C GLY A 75 -21.57 -2.30 -21.78
N GLY A 76 -20.42 -2.96 -21.88
CA GLY A 76 -19.98 -3.69 -23.08
C GLY A 76 -20.21 -5.20 -23.07
N LEU A 77 -20.79 -5.76 -22.00
CA LEU A 77 -20.89 -7.23 -21.81
C LEU A 77 -22.34 -7.70 -21.70
N ASP A 78 -22.66 -8.82 -22.36
CA ASP A 78 -23.94 -9.50 -22.20
C ASP A 78 -24.14 -10.01 -20.76
N LEU A 79 -25.29 -9.70 -20.16
CA LEU A 79 -25.66 -10.02 -18.77
C LEU A 79 -25.51 -11.51 -18.41
N SER A 80 -25.81 -12.41 -19.35
CA SER A 80 -25.77 -13.87 -19.12
C SER A 80 -24.35 -14.42 -19.04
N LEU A 81 -23.43 -13.91 -19.86
CA LEU A 81 -22.01 -14.28 -19.84
C LEU A 81 -21.28 -13.58 -18.70
N SER A 82 -21.58 -12.30 -18.46
CA SER A 82 -21.01 -11.48 -17.38
C SER A 82 -21.22 -12.13 -16.00
N LYS A 83 -22.43 -12.65 -15.72
CA LYS A 83 -22.73 -13.31 -14.44
C LYS A 83 -21.87 -14.55 -14.18
N ARG A 84 -21.60 -15.39 -15.18
CA ARG A 84 -20.78 -16.61 -15.00
C ARG A 84 -19.30 -16.27 -14.79
N ILE A 85 -18.80 -15.29 -15.52
CA ILE A 85 -17.41 -14.83 -15.40
C ILE A 85 -17.22 -14.17 -14.03
N ALA A 86 -18.10 -13.25 -13.64
CA ALA A 86 -18.08 -12.58 -12.34
C ALA A 86 -18.14 -13.58 -11.18
N LEU A 87 -19.02 -14.58 -11.25
CA LEU A 87 -19.13 -15.59 -10.20
C LEU A 87 -17.85 -16.43 -10.05
N ARG A 88 -17.22 -16.84 -11.18
CA ARG A 88 -15.93 -17.55 -11.15
C ARG A 88 -14.82 -16.68 -10.58
N SER A 89 -14.77 -15.41 -10.97
CA SER A 89 -13.79 -14.45 -10.43
C SER A 89 -13.97 -14.25 -8.92
N ILE A 90 -15.20 -14.03 -8.44
CA ILE A 90 -15.49 -13.87 -7.01
C ILE A 90 -15.05 -15.12 -6.23
N LEU A 91 -15.39 -16.31 -6.72
CA LEU A 91 -14.99 -17.57 -6.08
C LEU A 91 -13.47 -17.72 -6.04
N TYR A 92 -12.77 -17.38 -7.13
CA TYR A 92 -11.31 -17.41 -7.21
C TYR A 92 -10.65 -16.42 -6.23
N TYR A 93 -11.15 -15.18 -6.17
CA TYR A 93 -10.62 -14.18 -5.23
C TYR A 93 -10.91 -14.55 -3.78
N ALA A 94 -12.11 -15.02 -3.47
CA ALA A 94 -12.50 -15.42 -2.12
C ALA A 94 -11.64 -16.59 -1.61
N THR A 95 -11.50 -17.66 -2.41
CA THR A 95 -10.69 -18.83 -2.04
C THR A 95 -9.22 -18.46 -1.86
N THR A 96 -8.63 -17.70 -2.80
CA THR A 96 -7.23 -17.27 -2.69
C THR A 96 -7.00 -16.35 -1.49
N THR A 97 -7.92 -15.43 -1.21
CA THR A 97 -7.82 -14.52 -0.04
C THR A 97 -7.90 -15.30 1.27
N VAL A 98 -8.81 -16.26 1.40
CA VAL A 98 -8.92 -17.11 2.59
C VAL A 98 -7.64 -17.92 2.78
N CYS A 99 -7.09 -18.53 1.73
CA CYS A 99 -5.81 -19.24 1.80
C CYS A 99 -4.66 -18.31 2.23
N ALA A 100 -4.57 -17.11 1.66
CA ALA A 100 -3.55 -16.13 2.01
C ALA A 100 -3.66 -15.65 3.47
N VAL A 101 -4.88 -15.43 3.97
CA VAL A 101 -5.13 -15.04 5.37
C VAL A 101 -4.73 -16.15 6.32
N ILE A 102 -5.10 -17.41 6.04
CA ILE A 102 -4.70 -18.56 6.87
C ILE A 102 -3.17 -18.67 6.94
N LEU A 103 -2.48 -18.58 5.80
CA LEU A 103 -1.02 -18.60 5.75
C LEU A 103 -0.40 -17.43 6.53
N GLY A 104 -0.96 -16.21 6.39
CA GLY A 104 -0.51 -15.03 7.13
C GLY A 104 -0.66 -15.19 8.64
N ILE A 105 -1.79 -15.74 9.10
CA ILE A 105 -2.06 -16.01 10.52
C ILE A 105 -1.07 -17.06 11.07
N ILE A 106 -0.83 -18.15 10.33
CA ILE A 106 0.14 -19.16 10.74
C ILE A 106 1.54 -18.52 10.87
N LEU A 107 1.96 -17.77 9.85
CA LEU A 107 3.29 -17.16 9.81
C LEU A 107 3.51 -16.14 10.94
N VAL A 108 2.52 -15.28 11.20
CA VAL A 108 2.63 -14.26 12.27
C VAL A 108 2.65 -14.89 13.66
N ILE A 109 1.88 -15.96 13.89
CA ILE A 109 1.87 -16.68 15.18
C ILE A 109 3.18 -17.45 15.39
N THR A 110 3.78 -18.00 14.33
CA THR A 110 5.05 -18.73 14.42
C THR A 110 6.25 -17.80 14.58
N ILE A 111 6.37 -16.77 13.74
CA ILE A 111 7.52 -15.85 13.75
C ILE A 111 7.40 -14.83 14.90
N LYS A 112 6.17 -14.46 15.30
CA LYS A 112 5.87 -13.42 16.29
C LYS A 112 6.67 -12.13 16.06
N PRO A 113 6.56 -11.51 14.87
CA PRO A 113 7.30 -10.27 14.60
C PRO A 113 6.87 -9.19 15.60
N GLY A 114 7.84 -8.49 16.20
CA GLY A 114 7.59 -7.37 17.12
C GLY A 114 7.80 -7.66 18.61
N VAL A 115 8.04 -8.91 19.01
CA VAL A 115 8.49 -9.20 20.39
C VAL A 115 9.87 -8.59 20.64
N GLY A 116 9.91 -7.40 21.27
CA GLY A 116 11.12 -6.59 21.47
C GLY A 116 11.07 -5.16 20.88
N ALA A 117 10.05 -4.81 20.10
CA ALA A 117 9.90 -3.46 19.52
C ALA A 117 9.32 -2.42 20.51
N GLU A 118 8.74 -2.85 21.63
CA GLU A 118 8.06 -2.01 22.62
C GLU A 118 8.99 -1.02 23.35
N ALA A 119 10.30 -1.27 23.34
CA ALA A 119 11.30 -0.35 23.90
C ALA A 119 11.63 0.84 22.98
N ALA A 120 11.31 0.77 21.68
CA ALA A 120 11.66 1.78 20.68
C ALA A 120 10.59 2.87 20.47
N GLU A 121 9.33 2.63 20.88
CA GLU A 121 8.18 3.50 20.55
C GLU A 121 7.75 4.49 21.65
N LYS A 122 8.55 4.74 22.69
CA LYS A 122 8.27 5.82 23.66
C LYS A 122 8.64 7.23 23.17
N GLY A 123 8.80 7.40 21.86
CA GLY A 123 9.52 8.53 21.27
C GLY A 123 8.78 9.32 20.19
N GLY A 124 7.47 9.59 20.35
CA GLY A 124 6.81 10.67 19.60
C GLY A 124 5.35 10.38 19.23
N THR A 125 4.45 11.31 19.59
CA THR A 125 3.08 11.51 19.05
C THR A 125 2.18 10.26 19.04
N SER A 126 1.13 10.09 19.85
CA SER A 126 -0.01 10.99 20.05
C SER A 126 -0.82 10.45 21.24
N LYS A 127 -0.84 11.15 22.38
CA LYS A 127 -1.72 10.79 23.52
C LYS A 127 -3.18 11.24 23.32
N GLU A 128 -3.46 11.96 22.25
CA GLU A 128 -4.79 12.56 22.00
C GLU A 128 -5.72 11.67 21.15
N GLU A 129 -5.23 10.63 20.48
CA GLU A 129 -6.07 9.72 19.66
C GLU A 129 -6.66 8.52 20.44
N GLU A 130 -6.14 8.18 21.62
CA GLU A 130 -6.68 7.06 22.40
C GLU A 130 -8.07 7.33 22.98
N ALA A 131 -8.46 8.60 23.19
CA ALA A 131 -9.77 8.96 23.74
C ALA A 131 -10.93 8.78 22.73
N LEU A 132 -10.63 8.69 21.43
CA LEU A 132 -11.59 8.28 20.38
C LEU A 132 -11.36 6.81 19.98
N LYS A 133 -10.82 5.96 20.84
CA LYS A 133 -10.95 4.51 20.66
C LYS A 133 -12.36 4.11 21.08
N ARG A 134 -13.37 4.61 20.36
CA ARG A 134 -14.75 4.12 20.45
C ARG A 134 -14.63 2.60 20.41
N LYS A 135 -15.22 1.94 21.41
CA LYS A 135 -15.31 0.47 21.49
C LYS A 135 -16.25 0.04 20.37
N VAL A 136 -15.80 0.19 19.12
CA VAL A 136 -16.51 -0.25 17.93
C VAL A 136 -16.65 -1.74 18.08
N LEU A 137 -17.88 -2.17 18.31
CA LEU A 137 -18.15 -3.59 18.38
C LEU A 137 -17.90 -4.12 16.97
N THR A 138 -17.36 -5.33 16.87
CA THR A 138 -17.23 -6.01 15.58
C THR A 138 -18.59 -6.07 14.87
N GLN A 139 -19.67 -6.16 15.64
CA GLN A 139 -21.04 -6.04 15.16
C GLN A 139 -21.30 -4.69 14.48
N ASP A 140 -20.91 -3.57 15.09
CA ASP A 140 -21.07 -2.25 14.50
C ASP A 140 -20.31 -2.14 13.18
N THR A 141 -19.08 -2.67 13.10
CA THR A 141 -18.29 -2.65 11.85
C THR A 141 -18.89 -3.53 10.75
N LEU A 142 -19.53 -4.65 11.10
CA LEU A 142 -20.23 -5.48 10.12
C LEU A 142 -21.51 -4.82 9.63
N LEU A 143 -22.23 -4.14 10.53
CA LEU A 143 -23.41 -3.36 10.16
C LEU A 143 -23.04 -2.13 9.32
N ASP A 144 -21.88 -1.50 9.55
CA ASP A 144 -21.38 -0.33 8.79
C ASP A 144 -20.90 -0.71 7.37
N LEU A 145 -20.51 -1.96 7.13
CA LEU A 145 -20.13 -2.44 5.80
C LEU A 145 -21.36 -2.66 4.89
N ILE A 146 -22.50 -3.02 5.47
CA ILE A 146 -23.75 -3.28 4.75
C ILE A 146 -24.55 -1.99 4.53
N ARG A 147 -24.41 -1.04 5.45
CA ARG A 147 -25.11 0.25 5.45
C ARG A 147 -24.56 1.20 4.39
#